data_AF-A0A955EJD3-F1
#
_entry.id   AF-A0A955EJD3-F1
#
_cell.length_a   1.000
_cell.length_b   1.000
_cell.length_c   1.000
_cell.angle_alpha   90.00
_cell.angle_beta   90.00
_cell.angle_gamma   90.00
#
_symmetry.space_group_name_H-M   'P 1'
#
loop_
_entity.id
_entity.type
_entity.pdbx_description
1 polymer ?
#
loop_
_entity_poly.entity_id
_entity_poly.type
_entity_poly.pdbx_seq_one_letter_code
_entity_poly.pdbx_strand_id
1 'polypeptide(L)' 'MFTGIIQHLGTVHAVEPRPWGRRLLIDAPDWAHTPRTGDSIAVNGVCL' A
#
# COMPACT_ATOMS: atom_id res chain seq x y z
N MET A 1 8.37 -10.88 -4.51
CA MET A 1 7.59 -11.58 -5.56
C MET A 1 6.17 -11.76 -5.05
N PHE A 2 5.15 -11.50 -5.88
CA PHE A 2 3.73 -11.51 -5.47
C PHE A 2 2.95 -12.58 -6.25
N THR A 3 1.95 -13.21 -5.63
CA THR A 3 1.10 -14.24 -6.28
C THR A 3 0.03 -13.66 -7.20
N GLY A 4 -0.26 -12.37 -7.08
CA GLY A 4 -1.36 -11.71 -7.79
C GLY A 4 -2.73 -11.87 -7.12
N ILE A 5 -2.84 -12.62 -6.00
CA ILE A 5 -4.09 -12.76 -5.26
C ILE A 5 -4.23 -11.57 -4.30
N ILE A 6 -5.24 -10.73 -4.54
CA ILE A 6 -5.54 -9.56 -3.71
C ILE A 6 -5.99 -10.02 -2.32
N GLN A 7 -5.27 -9.57 -1.29
CA GLN A 7 -5.55 -9.94 0.11
C GLN A 7 -6.53 -8.98 0.80
N HIS A 8 -6.58 -7.71 0.36
CA HIS A 8 -7.39 -6.68 1.00
C HIS A 8 -7.64 -5.50 0.05
N LEU A 9 -8.71 -4.75 0.30
CA LEU A 9 -9.02 -3.49 -0.37
C LEU A 9 -8.90 -2.34 0.63
N GLY A 10 -8.03 -1.37 0.36
CA GLY A 10 -7.89 -0.15 1.15
C GLY A 10 -8.47 1.06 0.43
N THR A 11 -8.60 2.17 1.17
CA THR A 11 -8.99 3.47 0.62
C THR A 11 -7.81 4.42 0.68
N VAL A 12 -7.54 5.16 -0.41
CA VAL A 12 -6.53 6.23 -0.39
C VAL A 12 -7.09 7.38 0.44
N HIS A 13 -6.56 7.55 1.64
CA HIS A 13 -6.92 8.62 2.56
C HIS A 13 -6.34 9.95 2.12
N ALA A 14 -5.07 9.95 1.74
CA ALA A 14 -4.36 11.15 1.31
C ALA A 14 -3.29 10.85 0.27
N VAL A 15 -2.99 11.86 -0.54
CA VAL A 15 -1.91 11.86 -1.52
C VAL A 15 -1.07 13.11 -1.32
N GLU A 16 0.13 12.95 -0.76
CA GLU A 16 1.02 14.05 -0.44
C GLU A 16 2.12 14.19 -1.51
N PRO A 17 2.25 15.34 -2.19
CA PRO A 17 3.37 15.59 -3.10
C PRO A 17 4.72 15.56 -2.37
N ARG A 18 5.74 14.99 -3.01
CA ARG A 18 7.15 15.03 -2.57
C ARG A 18 8.02 15.43 -3.78
N PRO A 19 9.26 15.92 -3.59
CA PRO A 19 10.09 16.36 -4.72
C PRO A 19 10.34 15.28 -5.80
N TRP A 20 10.30 14.00 -5.42
CA TRP A 20 10.59 12.86 -6.31
C TRP A 20 9.40 11.89 -6.48
N GLY A 21 8.17 12.33 -6.18
CA GLY A 21 6.99 11.49 -6.30
C GLY A 21 5.86 11.91 -5.37
N ARG A 22 5.10 10.93 -4.86
CA ARG A 22 4.02 11.17 -3.91
C ARG A 22 4.05 10.13 -2.80
N ARG A 23 3.65 10.53 -1.59
CA ARG A 23 3.38 9.61 -0.50
C ARG A 23 1.88 9.33 -0.48
N LEU A 24 1.53 8.04 -0.50
CA LEU A 24 0.16 7.58 -0.35
C LEU A 24 -0.08 7.24 1.12
N LEU A 25 -1.17 7.75 1.68
CA LEU A 25 -1.70 7.28 2.95
C LEU A 25 -2.92 6.42 2.64
N ILE A 26 -2.88 5.14 3.02
CA ILE A 26 -3.91 4.16 2.68
C ILE A 26 -4.50 3.61 3.96
N ASP A 27 -5.80 3.78 4.12
CA ASP A 27 -6.58 3.17 5.19
C ASP A 27 -6.94 1.74 4.77
N ALA A 28 -6.52 0.75 5.56
CA ALA A 28 -6.78 -0.67 5.33
C ALA A 28 -7.30 -1.33 6.62
N PRO A 29 -8.50 -0.95 7.09
CA PRO A 29 -9.06 -1.47 8.34
C PRO A 29 -9.29 -2.98 8.23
N ASP A 30 -9.07 -3.71 9.32
CA ASP A 30 -9.27 -5.16 9.42
C ASP A 30 -8.41 -6.00 8.46
N TRP A 31 -7.38 -5.41 7.83
CA TRP A 31 -6.41 -6.22 7.13
C TRP A 31 -5.64 -7.09 8.13
N ALA A 32 -5.76 -8.41 7.98
CA ALA A 32 -5.17 -9.38 8.90
C ALA A 32 -3.64 -9.27 9.02
N HIS A 33 -2.98 -8.65 8.04
CA HIS A 33 -1.55 -8.39 8.08
C HIS A 33 -1.27 -6.99 8.63
N THR A 34 -0.27 -6.88 9.51
CA THR A 34 0.25 -5.60 10.01
C THR A 34 1.57 -5.27 9.32
N PRO A 35 1.58 -4.34 8.36
CA PRO A 35 2.80 -3.96 7.65
C PRO A 35 3.86 -3.34 8.55
N ARG A 36 5.13 -3.57 8.22
CA ARG A 36 6.27 -2.91 8.86
C ARG A 36 7.09 -2.16 7.82
N THR A 37 7.86 -1.19 8.28
CA THR A 37 8.77 -0.43 7.42
C THR A 37 9.77 -1.37 6.73
N GLY A 38 9.87 -1.28 5.41
CA GLY A 38 10.73 -2.12 4.59
C GLY A 38 10.02 -3.36 4.00
N ASP A 39 8.80 -3.67 4.43
CA ASP A 39 8.00 -4.72 3.79
C ASP A 39 7.57 -4.25 2.39
N SER A 40 7.68 -5.15 1.41
CA SER A 40 7.21 -4.89 0.05
C SER A 40 5.72 -5.19 -0.08
N ILE A 41 4.93 -4.20 -0.47
CA ILE A 41 3.47 -4.33 -0.61
C ILE A 41 3.06 -3.94 -2.02
N ALA A 42 2.31 -4.79 -2.70
CA ALA A 42 1.78 -4.48 -4.02
C ALA A 42 0.48 -3.67 -3.90
N VAL A 43 0.49 -2.43 -4.37
CA VAL A 43 -0.69 -1.56 -4.48
C VAL A 43 -1.07 -1.45 -5.95
N ASN A 44 -2.25 -1.97 -6.32
CA ASN A 44 -2.69 -2.08 -7.72
C ASN A 44 -1.63 -2.70 -8.65
N GLY A 45 -0.93 -3.73 -8.15
CA GLY A 45 0.09 -4.46 -8.90
C GLY A 45 1.50 -3.83 -8.89
N VAL A 46 1.68 -2.64 -8.32
CA VAL A 46 3.00 -2.00 -8.20
C VAL A 46 3.61 -2.29 -6.83
N CYS A 47 4.82 -2.83 -6.81
CA CYS A 47 5.60 -3.03 -5.59
C CYS A 47 6.08 -1.67 -5.06
N LEU A 48 5.76 -1.37 -3.81
CA LEU A 48 6.22 -0.19 -3.08
C LEU A 48 7.02 -0.59 -1.84
#